data_AF-A0A1F3SBB0-F1
#
_entry.id   AF-A0A1F3SBB0-F1
#
_cell.length_a   1.000
_cell.length_b   1.000
_cell.length_c   1.000
_cell.angle_alpha   90.00
_cell.angle_beta   90.00
_cell.angle_gamma   90.00
#
_symmetry.space_group_name_H-M   'P 1'
#
loop_
_entity.id
_entity.type
_entity.pdbx_description
1 polymer ?
#
loop_
_entity_poly.entity_id
_entity_poly.type
_entity_poly.pdbx_seq_one_letter_code
_entity_poly.pdbx_strand_id
1 'polypeptide(L)'
;MKNIFILLVAATALTGCPKESDVKDMVEGLQEKKSKAEELILSNSYSTENLLIMQEYFFDFSEKVHLLKAEEKASESVKKMVKKLGQKKFCQDFFISKDAWAMINQYCDQGDYYACSAEMKEFPFIVEQFKSVLGTNFESSSSGVKECFN
;
A
#
# COMPACT_ATOMS: atom_id res chain seq x y z
N MET A 1 -54.01 9.54 24.44
CA MET A 1 -53.45 8.68 23.38
C MET A 1 -52.05 9.19 23.06
N LYS A 2 -51.02 8.50 23.59
CA LYS A 2 -49.61 8.85 23.48
C LYS A 2 -49.05 8.18 22.22
N ASN A 3 -49.10 8.88 21.09
CA ASN A 3 -48.48 8.41 19.86
C ASN A 3 -47.02 8.87 19.83
N ILE A 4 -46.14 7.97 20.28
CA ILE A 4 -45.01 7.45 19.52
C ILE A 4 -44.38 8.49 18.56
N PHE A 5 -43.72 9.52 19.13
CA PHE A 5 -42.71 10.28 18.38
C PHE A 5 -41.39 9.52 18.45
N ILE A 6 -41.34 8.53 17.56
CA ILE A 6 -40.18 7.85 17.00
C ILE A 6 -39.04 8.89 16.90
N LEU A 7 -38.01 8.84 17.74
CA LEU A 7 -36.81 8.03 17.52
C LEU A 7 -36.23 8.15 16.10
N LEU A 8 -36.33 9.35 15.49
CA LEU A 8 -35.84 9.66 14.14
C LEU A 8 -34.68 10.66 14.11
N VAL A 9 -33.91 10.75 15.20
CA VAL A 9 -32.62 11.45 15.22
C VAL A 9 -31.51 10.54 15.77
N ALA A 10 -31.68 9.22 15.57
CA ALA A 10 -30.60 8.23 15.69
C ALA A 10 -30.04 7.84 14.30
N ALA A 11 -30.35 8.63 13.27
CA ALA A 11 -29.79 8.51 11.92
C ALA A 11 -28.57 9.41 11.70
N THR A 12 -28.06 10.07 12.75
CA THR A 12 -26.64 10.44 12.85
C THR A 12 -25.85 9.23 13.35
N ALA A 13 -26.07 8.09 12.70
CA ALA A 13 -25.04 7.10 12.58
C ALA A 13 -23.89 7.80 11.84
N LEU A 14 -23.00 8.39 12.64
CA LEU A 14 -21.60 8.66 12.34
C LEU A 14 -20.92 7.32 12.04
N THR A 15 -21.41 6.59 11.04
CA THR A 15 -20.57 5.72 10.27
C THR A 15 -19.60 6.67 9.59
N GLY A 16 -18.45 6.90 10.24
CA GLY A 16 -17.25 7.33 9.56
C GLY A 16 -17.03 6.36 8.43
N CYS A 17 -17.62 6.66 7.28
CA CYS A 17 -17.10 6.22 6.01
C CYS A 17 -15.86 7.10 5.84
N PRO A 18 -14.64 6.54 5.78
CA PRO A 18 -13.55 7.31 5.21
C PRO A 18 -14.08 7.86 3.90
N LYS A 19 -14.03 9.18 3.73
CA LYS A 19 -14.54 9.78 2.51
C LYS A 19 -13.72 9.20 1.38
N GLU A 20 -14.32 8.99 0.22
CA GLU A 20 -13.59 8.51 -0.96
C GLU A 20 -12.37 9.40 -1.28
N SER A 21 -12.39 10.66 -0.85
CA SER A 21 -11.24 11.58 -0.82
C SER A 21 -10.06 11.07 -0.01
N ASP A 22 -10.27 10.50 1.17
CA ASP A 22 -9.20 10.10 2.09
C ASP A 22 -8.43 8.90 1.52
N VAL A 23 -9.14 7.99 0.83
CA VAL A 23 -8.54 6.86 0.11
C VAL A 23 -7.80 7.35 -1.13
N LYS A 24 -8.30 8.37 -1.81
CA LYS A 24 -7.66 8.98 -2.98
C LYS A 24 -6.36 9.73 -2.59
N ASP A 25 -6.39 10.51 -1.53
CA ASP A 25 -5.22 11.25 -1.03
C ASP A 25 -4.14 10.29 -0.52
N MET A 26 -4.55 9.19 0.13
CA MET A 26 -3.67 8.10 0.51
C MET A 26 -2.96 7.47 -0.70
N VAL A 27 -3.68 7.32 -1.81
CA VAL A 27 -3.19 6.72 -3.05
C VAL A 27 -2.21 7.62 -3.77
N GLU A 28 -2.57 8.90 -3.93
CA GLU A 28 -1.73 9.88 -4.62
C GLU A 28 -0.42 10.12 -3.86
N GLY A 29 -0.47 10.23 -2.53
CA GLY A 29 0.73 10.40 -1.70
C GLY A 29 1.67 9.19 -1.75
N LEU A 30 1.13 7.96 -1.73
CA LEU A 30 1.94 6.75 -1.79
C LEU A 30 2.59 6.57 -3.17
N GLN A 31 1.90 6.93 -4.25
CA GLN A 31 2.42 6.88 -5.61
C GLN A 31 3.59 7.85 -5.83
N GLU A 32 3.52 9.07 -5.28
CA GLU A 32 4.61 10.03 -5.33
C GLU A 32 5.85 9.50 -4.59
N LYS A 33 5.68 9.02 -3.35
CA LYS A 33 6.75 8.42 -2.55
C LYS A 33 7.37 7.22 -3.25
N LYS A 34 6.55 6.35 -3.83
CA LYS A 34 6.99 5.19 -4.63
C LYS A 34 7.89 5.62 -5.78
N SER A 35 7.46 6.61 -6.56
CA SER A 35 8.17 7.06 -7.76
C SER A 35 9.53 7.64 -7.40
N LYS A 36 9.58 8.47 -6.36
CA LYS A 36 10.82 9.07 -5.86
C LYS A 36 11.77 8.03 -5.28
N ALA A 37 11.26 7.09 -4.47
CA ALA A 37 12.06 6.00 -3.93
C ALA A 37 12.65 5.13 -5.05
N GLU A 38 11.84 4.74 -6.04
CA GLU A 38 12.31 3.94 -7.16
C GLU A 38 13.35 4.66 -8.02
N GLU A 39 13.19 5.95 -8.30
CA GLU A 39 14.20 6.76 -9.01
C GLU A 39 15.55 6.75 -8.26
N LEU A 40 15.54 6.97 -6.94
CA LEU A 40 16.75 7.01 -6.13
C LEU A 40 17.45 5.64 -6.07
N ILE A 41 16.67 4.56 -6.03
CA ILE A 41 17.19 3.19 -6.05
C ILE A 41 17.81 2.87 -7.41
N LEU A 42 17.09 3.11 -8.51
CA LEU A 42 17.57 2.83 -9.86
C LEU A 42 18.81 3.66 -10.23
N SER A 43 18.99 4.81 -9.61
CA SER A 43 20.18 5.67 -9.75
C SER A 43 21.31 5.35 -8.77
N ASN A 44 21.16 4.33 -7.89
CA ASN A 44 22.11 3.95 -6.83
C ASN A 44 22.47 5.11 -5.88
N SER A 45 21.51 5.99 -5.59
CA SER A 45 21.73 7.22 -4.83
C SER A 45 21.47 7.01 -3.33
N TYR A 46 22.39 6.37 -2.62
CA TYR A 46 22.20 5.91 -1.22
C TYR A 46 22.77 6.85 -0.14
N SER A 47 22.64 8.17 -0.31
CA SER A 47 22.94 9.11 0.78
C SER A 47 21.98 8.88 1.97
N THR A 48 22.35 9.31 3.17
CA THR A 48 21.46 9.21 4.35
C THR A 48 20.09 9.85 4.09
N GLU A 49 20.07 11.03 3.45
CA GLU A 49 18.81 11.71 3.09
C GLU A 49 17.97 10.88 2.13
N ASN A 50 18.60 10.29 1.10
CA ASN A 50 17.89 9.48 0.12
C ASN A 50 17.40 8.15 0.71
N LEU A 51 18.16 7.55 1.63
CA LEU A 51 17.71 6.38 2.38
C LEU A 51 16.48 6.68 3.23
N LEU A 52 16.41 7.87 3.86
CA LEU A 52 15.22 8.28 4.60
C LEU A 52 13.99 8.44 3.67
N ILE A 53 14.19 9.01 2.47
CA ILE A 53 13.12 9.12 1.47
C ILE A 53 12.63 7.75 1.02
N MET A 54 13.54 6.81 0.77
CA MET A 54 13.18 5.43 0.42
C MET A 54 12.42 4.77 1.57
N GLN A 55 12.93 4.87 2.80
CA GLN A 55 12.31 4.31 4.01
C GLN A 55 10.89 4.82 4.21
N GLU A 56 10.63 6.11 3.94
CA GLU A 56 9.30 6.71 4.06
C GLU A 56 8.27 6.00 3.18
N TYR A 57 8.63 5.63 1.94
CA TYR A 57 7.75 4.81 1.09
C TYR A 57 7.46 3.44 1.70
N PHE A 58 8.50 2.70 2.11
CA PHE A 58 8.34 1.35 2.63
C PHE A 58 7.53 1.34 3.94
N PHE A 59 7.78 2.32 4.81
CA PHE A 59 7.03 2.52 6.05
C PHE A 59 5.55 2.80 5.77
N ASP A 60 5.26 3.81 4.94
CA ASP A 60 3.88 4.18 4.61
C ASP A 60 3.13 3.03 3.95
N PHE A 61 3.77 2.32 3.02
CA PHE A 61 3.18 1.15 2.39
C PHE A 61 2.81 0.10 3.43
N SER A 62 3.75 -0.24 4.33
CA SER A 62 3.53 -1.19 5.44
C SER A 62 2.35 -0.77 6.33
N GLU A 63 2.32 0.49 6.76
CA GLU A 63 1.20 1.04 7.53
C GLU A 63 -0.13 0.89 6.80
N LYS A 64 -0.17 1.17 5.49
CA LYS A 64 -1.41 1.02 4.71
C LYS A 64 -1.83 -0.46 4.63
N VAL A 65 -0.90 -1.39 4.45
CA VAL A 65 -1.22 -2.83 4.51
C VAL A 65 -1.82 -3.20 5.86
N HIS A 66 -1.26 -2.69 6.97
CA HIS A 66 -1.79 -2.91 8.30
C HIS A 66 -3.19 -2.33 8.48
N LEU A 67 -3.44 -1.11 8.00
CA LEU A 67 -4.78 -0.50 8.03
C LEU A 67 -5.80 -1.32 7.22
N LEU A 68 -5.42 -1.83 6.05
CA LEU A 68 -6.30 -2.66 5.23
C LEU A 68 -6.68 -3.98 5.92
N LYS A 69 -5.81 -4.52 6.78
CA LYS A 69 -6.12 -5.69 7.62
C LYS A 69 -7.10 -5.36 8.74
N ALA A 70 -6.94 -4.20 9.35
CA ALA A 70 -7.76 -3.79 10.49
C ALA A 70 -9.15 -3.28 10.05
N GLU A 71 -9.24 -2.68 8.86
CA GLU A 71 -10.43 -1.98 8.40
C GLU A 71 -11.01 -2.59 7.11
N GLU A 72 -12.10 -3.35 7.26
CA GLU A 72 -12.80 -3.99 6.14
C GLU A 72 -13.20 -2.97 5.05
N LYS A 73 -13.68 -1.79 5.43
CA LYS A 73 -14.07 -0.73 4.49
C LYS A 73 -12.90 -0.21 3.65
N ALA A 74 -11.71 -0.11 4.23
CA ALA A 74 -10.51 0.28 3.51
C ALA A 74 -10.15 -0.81 2.49
N SER A 75 -10.18 -2.08 2.90
CA SER A 75 -9.93 -3.22 1.99
C SER A 75 -10.90 -3.24 0.79
N GLU A 76 -12.20 -3.01 1.03
CA GLU A 76 -13.22 -2.98 -0.02
C GLU A 76 -13.03 -1.78 -0.98
N SER A 77 -12.58 -0.64 -0.46
CA SER A 77 -12.29 0.54 -1.28
C SER A 77 -11.11 0.29 -2.21
N VAL A 78 -10.05 -0.35 -1.71
CA VAL A 78 -8.90 -0.76 -2.53
C VAL A 78 -9.28 -1.82 -3.54
N LYS A 79 -10.08 -2.83 -3.19
CA LYS A 79 -10.60 -3.83 -4.16
C LYS A 79 -11.34 -3.17 -5.32
N LYS A 80 -12.20 -2.18 -5.04
CA LYS A 80 -12.90 -1.40 -6.08
C LYS A 80 -11.92 -0.64 -6.97
N MET A 81 -10.88 -0.06 -6.37
CA MET A 81 -9.83 0.65 -7.11
C MET A 81 -9.05 -0.27 -8.05
N VAL A 82 -8.61 -1.42 -7.55
CA VAL A 82 -7.94 -2.47 -8.36
C VAL A 82 -8.83 -2.88 -9.52
N LYS A 83 -10.13 -3.09 -9.28
CA LYS A 83 -11.10 -3.43 -10.34
C LYS A 83 -11.25 -2.32 -11.38
N LYS A 84 -11.19 -1.04 -10.97
CA LYS A 84 -11.35 0.12 -11.85
C LYS A 84 -10.11 0.40 -12.70
N LEU A 85 -8.91 0.34 -12.10
CA LEU A 85 -7.64 0.62 -12.79
C LEU A 85 -7.11 -0.58 -13.57
N GLY A 86 -7.49 -1.79 -13.15
CA GLY A 86 -6.86 -3.03 -13.57
C GLY A 86 -5.65 -3.36 -12.68
N GLN A 87 -5.46 -4.65 -12.41
CA GLN A 87 -4.40 -5.15 -11.53
C GLN A 87 -3.01 -4.68 -11.97
N LYS A 88 -2.68 -4.82 -13.26
CA LYS A 88 -1.38 -4.40 -13.82
C LYS A 88 -1.02 -2.96 -13.48
N LYS A 89 -1.93 -2.04 -13.80
CA LYS A 89 -1.72 -0.60 -13.58
C LYS A 89 -1.60 -0.30 -12.09
N PHE A 90 -2.46 -0.91 -11.28
CA PHE A 90 -2.35 -0.82 -9.83
C PHE A 90 -1.00 -1.34 -9.31
N CYS A 91 -0.49 -2.45 -9.85
CA CYS A 91 0.83 -2.95 -9.48
C CYS A 91 1.95 -1.93 -9.81
N GLN A 92 1.90 -1.35 -11.01
CA GLN A 92 2.91 -0.39 -11.47
C GLN A 92 2.90 0.93 -10.68
N ASP A 93 1.71 1.41 -10.31
CA ASP A 93 1.53 2.69 -9.65
C ASP A 93 1.89 2.62 -8.15
N PHE A 94 1.77 1.45 -7.50
CA PHE A 94 1.86 1.34 -6.04
C PHE A 94 3.03 0.53 -5.49
N PHE A 95 3.61 -0.37 -6.30
CA PHE A 95 4.68 -1.26 -5.85
C PHE A 95 6.00 -0.86 -6.48
N ILE A 96 7.04 -0.71 -5.67
CA ILE A 96 8.42 -0.72 -6.17
C ILE A 96 8.65 -2.00 -6.98
N SER A 97 9.33 -1.87 -8.14
CA SER A 97 9.64 -3.02 -8.97
C SER A 97 10.55 -4.01 -8.25
N LYS A 98 10.46 -5.29 -8.64
CA LYS A 98 11.31 -6.34 -8.10
C LYS A 98 12.81 -6.04 -8.26
N ASP A 99 13.19 -5.47 -9.41
CA ASP A 99 14.58 -5.11 -9.70
C ASP A 99 15.06 -3.99 -8.79
N ALA A 100 14.25 -2.94 -8.60
CA ALA A 100 14.55 -1.88 -7.65
C ALA A 100 14.66 -2.43 -6.21
N TRP A 101 13.70 -3.24 -5.76
CA TRP A 101 13.81 -3.86 -4.44
C TRP A 101 15.07 -4.73 -4.29
N ALA A 102 15.41 -5.54 -5.29
CA ALA A 102 16.60 -6.38 -5.24
C ALA A 102 17.88 -5.55 -5.12
N MET A 103 17.97 -4.42 -5.82
CA MET A 103 19.10 -3.49 -5.72
C MET A 103 19.24 -2.89 -4.32
N ILE A 104 18.15 -2.36 -3.76
CA ILE A 104 18.22 -1.79 -2.42
C ILE A 104 18.46 -2.87 -1.37
N ASN A 105 17.84 -4.06 -1.49
CA ASN A 105 18.07 -5.16 -0.57
C ASN A 105 19.54 -5.63 -0.57
N GLN A 106 20.17 -5.70 -1.75
CA GLN A 106 21.59 -6.00 -1.85
C GLN A 106 22.44 -4.96 -1.10
N TYR A 107 22.11 -3.67 -1.21
CA TYR A 107 22.77 -2.63 -0.42
C TYR A 107 22.52 -2.81 1.09
N CYS A 108 21.29 -3.14 1.49
CA CYS A 108 20.90 -3.38 2.88
C CYS A 108 21.63 -4.56 3.55
N ASP A 109 22.19 -5.48 2.77
CA ASP A 109 22.91 -6.67 3.23
C ASP A 109 24.44 -6.52 3.14
N GLN A 110 24.94 -5.41 2.60
CA GLN A 110 26.37 -5.10 2.52
C GLN A 110 26.84 -4.29 3.73
N GLY A 111 27.02 -4.95 4.88
CA GLY A 111 27.79 -4.38 6.00
C GLY A 111 27.33 -4.78 7.40
N ASP A 112 28.13 -4.38 8.39
CA ASP A 112 27.91 -4.70 9.82
C ASP A 112 26.86 -3.81 10.51
N TYR A 113 26.28 -2.83 9.79
CA TYR A 113 25.31 -1.87 10.32
C TYR A 113 24.00 -1.92 9.54
N TYR A 114 22.88 -1.78 10.25
CA TYR A 114 21.53 -1.74 9.70
C TYR A 114 21.33 -0.49 8.82
N ALA A 115 21.68 -0.59 7.54
CA ALA A 115 21.50 0.52 6.59
C ALA A 115 20.03 0.74 6.18
N CYS A 116 19.17 -0.27 6.40
CA CYS A 116 17.78 -0.27 5.97
C CYS A 116 16.83 -0.63 7.10
N SER A 117 15.61 -0.12 7.02
CA SER A 117 14.54 -0.45 7.96
C SER A 117 14.02 -1.87 7.75
N ALA A 118 13.28 -2.39 8.72
CA ALA A 118 12.68 -3.72 8.63
C ALA A 118 11.72 -3.82 7.44
N GLU A 119 10.93 -2.76 7.20
CA GLU A 119 9.94 -2.70 6.12
C GLU A 119 10.58 -2.81 4.74
N MET A 120 11.80 -2.30 4.56
CA MET A 120 12.56 -2.43 3.31
C MET A 120 12.95 -3.90 3.06
N LYS A 121 13.45 -4.58 4.10
CA LYS A 121 13.88 -5.98 4.01
C LYS A 121 12.70 -6.94 3.87
N GLU A 122 11.61 -6.66 4.59
CA GLU A 122 10.40 -7.47 4.62
C GLU A 122 9.40 -7.12 3.52
N PHE A 123 9.73 -6.18 2.63
CA PHE A 123 8.82 -5.70 1.59
C PHE A 123 8.13 -6.82 0.79
N PRO A 124 8.82 -7.89 0.31
CA PRO A 124 8.14 -8.96 -0.40
C PRO A 124 7.06 -9.64 0.45
N PHE A 125 7.33 -9.83 1.75
CA PHE A 125 6.37 -10.40 2.67
C PHE A 125 5.18 -9.45 2.91
N ILE A 126 5.42 -8.15 3.06
CA ILE A 126 4.36 -7.13 3.21
C ILE A 126 3.48 -7.09 1.95
N VAL A 127 4.07 -7.25 0.76
CA VAL A 127 3.33 -7.37 -0.51
C VAL A 127 2.43 -8.62 -0.51
N GLU A 128 2.92 -9.77 -0.07
CA GLU A 128 2.08 -10.97 0.06
C GLU A 128 0.94 -10.79 1.06
N GLN A 129 1.20 -10.10 2.17
CA GLN A 129 0.15 -9.74 3.12
C GLN A 129 -0.92 -8.84 2.49
N PHE A 130 -0.53 -7.86 1.67
CA PHE A 130 -1.45 -7.03 0.92
C PHE A 130 -2.33 -7.86 -0.02
N LYS A 131 -1.72 -8.76 -0.80
CA LYS A 131 -2.44 -9.66 -1.72
C LYS A 131 -3.47 -10.49 -0.97
N SER A 132 -3.09 -11.05 0.17
CA SER A 132 -3.96 -11.86 1.02
C SER A 132 -5.19 -11.08 1.51
N VAL A 133 -5.03 -9.81 1.88
CA VAL A 133 -6.14 -8.93 2.31
C VAL A 133 -7.13 -8.66 1.19
N LEU A 134 -6.66 -8.54 -0.05
CA LEU A 134 -7.54 -8.32 -1.21
C LEU A 134 -8.24 -9.60 -1.70
N GLY A 135 -7.75 -10.77 -1.29
CA GLY A 135 -8.38 -12.07 -1.53
C GLY A 135 -8.07 -12.68 -2.92
N THR A 136 -8.62 -13.87 -3.15
CA THR A 136 -8.29 -14.76 -4.28
C THR A 136 -8.52 -14.18 -5.68
N ASN A 137 -9.33 -13.11 -5.83
CA ASN A 137 -9.48 -12.40 -7.11
C ASN A 137 -8.21 -11.64 -7.53
N PHE A 138 -7.31 -11.35 -6.59
CA PHE A 138 -5.98 -10.82 -6.86
C PHE A 138 -4.99 -11.92 -7.27
N GLU A 139 -5.27 -13.17 -6.93
CA GLU A 139 -4.44 -14.36 -7.19
C GLU A 139 -4.94 -15.22 -8.36
N SER A 140 -6.14 -14.99 -8.89
CA SER A 140 -6.80 -15.86 -9.89
C SER A 140 -6.91 -15.28 -11.31
N SER A 141 -6.43 -14.06 -11.56
CA SER A 141 -6.28 -13.55 -12.93
C SER A 141 -5.09 -14.25 -13.62
N SER A 142 -5.35 -15.38 -14.28
CA SER A 142 -4.35 -16.20 -15.00
C SER A 142 -3.63 -15.48 -16.16
N SER A 143 -3.81 -14.18 -16.31
CA SER A 143 -3.11 -13.28 -17.23
C SER A 143 -2.47 -12.03 -16.56
N GLY A 144 -2.55 -11.86 -15.23
CA GLY A 144 -1.98 -10.69 -14.50
C GLY A 144 -1.43 -10.98 -13.09
N VAL A 145 -1.62 -12.19 -12.56
CA VAL A 145 -1.26 -12.58 -11.19
C VAL A 145 0.26 -12.62 -10.91
N LYS A 146 1.09 -12.57 -11.95
CA LYS A 146 2.55 -12.44 -11.81
C LYS A 146 3.07 -11.00 -11.89
N GLU A 147 2.24 -9.96 -11.78
CA GLU A 147 2.71 -8.59 -12.08
C GLU A 147 3.01 -7.73 -10.85
N CYS A 148 2.35 -7.98 -9.71
CA CYS A 148 2.72 -7.32 -8.44
C CYS A 148 3.87 -8.09 -7.81
N PHE A 149 5.10 -7.72 -8.14
CA PHE A 149 6.33 -8.25 -7.54
C PHE A 149 6.64 -9.71 -7.91
N ASN A 150 6.84 -10.00 -9.20
CA ASN A 150 7.27 -11.31 -9.73
C ASN A 150 8.32 -11.11 -10.83
#